data_AF-A0A966UP93-F1
#
_entry.id   AF-A0A966UP93-F1
#
_cell.length_a   1.000
_cell.length_b   1.000
_cell.length_c   1.000
_cell.angle_alpha   90.00
_cell.angle_beta   90.00
_cell.angle_gamma   90.00
#
_symmetry.space_group_name_H-M   'P 1'
#
loop_
_entity.id
_entity.type
_entity.pdbx_description
1 polymer ?
#
loop_
_entity_poly.entity_id
_entity_poly.type
_entity_poly.pdbx_seq_one_letter_code
_entity_poly.pdbx_strand_id
1 'polypeptide(L)'
;MSQDKEKRISVTIKNNDKEEIVKLIIRKPSNVILSQAQRVGAKSWTDCVREGIMTKKELEKFMKEQGIWDDGKDEEQKKIVQEISNLEKQLYIGNSKGGKLRAEEGKEIAVNMRIKRGELRDLIAEKMSLEQNTAESISDNARFDFLVANCTFYENGNKVYNSLEEYKEKADNDIGFMAASTLASMLYSVDKDFEAKLPENKFLKMFNFVDDNLSLVNDKGETVDLEGRRIDKNGYYINDEGKRVDKD
;
A
#
# COMPACT_ATOMS: atom_id res chain seq x y z
N MET A 1 -6.46 -1.17 -17.70
CA MET A 1 -6.74 0.24 -17.34
C MET A 1 -8.24 0.38 -17.19
N SER A 2 -8.74 0.72 -15.99
CA SER A 2 -10.17 0.96 -15.79
C SER A 2 -10.65 2.10 -16.69
N GLN A 3 -11.74 1.88 -17.42
CA GLN A 3 -12.34 2.80 -18.39
C GLN A 3 -13.14 3.93 -17.73
N ASP A 4 -13.27 3.91 -16.39
CA ASP A 4 -14.19 4.81 -15.70
C ASP A 4 -13.58 6.20 -15.48
N LYS A 5 -14.18 7.18 -16.16
CA LYS A 5 -13.82 8.61 -16.04
C LYS A 5 -14.20 9.19 -14.68
N GLU A 6 -15.13 8.55 -13.97
CA GLU A 6 -15.58 8.92 -12.65
C GLU A 6 -15.90 7.69 -11.80
N LYS A 7 -15.85 7.84 -10.48
CA LYS A 7 -16.19 6.81 -9.51
C LYS A 7 -17.12 7.38 -8.45
N ARG A 8 -18.23 6.69 -8.21
CA ARG A 8 -19.22 7.06 -7.18
C ARG A 8 -18.93 6.29 -5.90
N ILE A 9 -18.96 6.97 -4.77
CA ILE A 9 -18.73 6.37 -3.44
C ILE A 9 -19.74 6.92 -2.44
N SER A 10 -20.01 6.16 -1.39
CA SER A 10 -20.79 6.59 -0.23
C SER A 10 -19.89 6.57 0.99
N VAL A 11 -19.93 7.65 1.77
CA VAL A 11 -19.12 7.82 2.98
C VAL A 11 -20.08 7.94 4.15
N THR A 12 -19.91 7.12 5.17
CA THR A 12 -20.67 7.21 6.41
C THR A 12 -19.92 8.12 7.37
N ILE A 13 -20.56 9.20 7.81
CA ILE A 13 -20.03 10.18 8.75
C ILE A 13 -20.75 9.99 10.07
N LYS A 14 -19.99 9.90 11.17
CA LYS A 14 -20.56 9.83 12.52
C LYS A 14 -20.55 11.20 13.17
N ASN A 15 -21.72 11.78 13.36
CA ASN A 15 -21.92 13.02 14.10
C ASN A 15 -22.86 12.76 15.28
N ASN A 16 -22.36 12.85 16.51
CA ASN A 16 -23.16 12.78 17.75
C ASN A 16 -24.21 11.64 17.75
N ASP A 17 -23.75 10.40 17.55
CA ASP A 17 -24.56 9.17 17.50
C ASP A 17 -25.54 9.05 16.32
N LYS A 18 -25.46 9.95 15.33
CA LYS A 18 -26.17 9.81 14.05
C LYS A 18 -25.18 9.47 12.94
N GLU A 19 -25.53 8.45 12.17
CA GLU A 19 -24.84 8.09 10.94
C GLU A 19 -25.50 8.81 9.77
N GLU A 20 -24.72 9.64 9.08
CA GLU A 20 -25.13 10.29 7.84
C GLU A 20 -24.37 9.70 6.67
N ILE A 21 -25.08 9.36 5.58
CA ILE A 21 -24.46 8.85 4.36
C ILE A 21 -24.33 9.99 3.35
N VAL A 22 -23.10 10.38 3.06
CA VAL A 22 -22.77 11.38 2.04
C VAL A 22 -22.31 10.69 0.76
N LYS A 23 -22.95 11.03 -0.36
CA LYS A 23 -22.62 10.46 -1.68
C LYS A 23 -21.73 11.40 -2.47
N LEU A 24 -20.62 10.86 -2.98
CA LEU A 24 -19.58 11.60 -3.68
C LEU A 24 -19.36 11.04 -5.09
N ILE A 25 -18.92 11.91 -6.00
CA ILE A 25 -18.44 11.60 -7.34
C ILE A 25 -17.00 12.09 -7.44
N ILE A 26 -16.07 11.15 -7.65
CA ILE A 26 -14.64 11.44 -7.86
C ILE A 26 -14.34 11.33 -9.35
N ARG A 27 -13.85 12.42 -9.96
CA ARG A 27 -13.57 12.48 -11.40
C ARG A 27 -12.09 12.41 -11.68
N LYS A 28 -11.70 11.71 -12.74
CA LYS A 28 -10.31 11.74 -13.22
C LYS A 28 -9.95 13.18 -13.65
N PRO A 29 -8.77 13.71 -13.28
CA PRO A 29 -8.38 15.06 -13.65
C PRO A 29 -8.24 15.19 -15.17
N SER A 30 -8.66 16.33 -15.70
CA SER A 30 -8.41 16.72 -17.09
C SER A 30 -6.97 17.21 -17.26
N ASN A 31 -6.51 17.33 -18.51
CA ASN A 31 -5.19 17.91 -18.79
C ASN A 31 -5.02 19.32 -18.20
N VAL A 32 -6.09 20.13 -18.18
CA VAL A 32 -6.05 21.47 -17.57
C VAL A 32 -5.81 21.38 -16.06
N ILE A 33 -6.54 20.50 -15.37
CA ILE A 33 -6.37 20.29 -13.93
C ILE A 33 -4.96 19.74 -13.63
N LEU A 34 -4.46 18.81 -14.44
CA LEU A 34 -3.10 18.27 -14.31
C LEU A 34 -2.04 19.36 -14.46
N SER A 35 -2.15 20.22 -15.46
CA SER A 35 -1.22 21.35 -15.64
C SER A 35 -1.29 22.35 -14.49
N GLN A 36 -2.47 22.60 -13.92
CA GLN A 36 -2.61 23.45 -12.74
C GLN A 36 -1.97 22.80 -11.50
N ALA A 37 -2.20 21.52 -11.28
CA ALA A 37 -1.59 20.76 -10.19
C ALA A 37 -0.06 20.77 -10.28
N GLN A 38 0.49 20.63 -11.49
CA GLN A 38 1.94 20.73 -11.73
C GLN A 38 2.50 22.10 -11.32
N ARG A 39 1.77 23.20 -11.59
CA ARG A 39 2.19 24.54 -11.16
C ARG A 39 2.18 24.69 -9.65
N VAL A 40 1.17 24.12 -8.98
CA VAL A 40 1.09 24.11 -7.51
C VAL A 40 2.28 23.34 -6.92
N GLY A 41 2.56 22.14 -7.43
CA GLY A 41 3.73 21.36 -7.02
C GLY A 41 5.04 22.12 -7.26
N ALA A 42 5.25 22.69 -8.45
CA ALA A 42 6.46 23.44 -8.77
C ALA A 42 6.67 24.68 -7.88
N LYS A 43 5.58 25.37 -7.49
CA LYS A 43 5.65 26.46 -6.51
C LYS A 43 6.07 25.92 -5.15
N SER A 44 5.41 24.87 -4.67
CA SER A 44 5.75 24.21 -3.40
C SER A 44 7.21 23.77 -3.36
N TRP A 45 7.70 23.11 -4.41
CA TRP A 45 9.11 22.74 -4.55
C TRP A 45 10.04 23.94 -4.43
N THR A 46 9.72 25.03 -5.14
CA THR A 46 10.55 26.24 -5.14
C THR A 46 10.60 26.87 -3.75
N ASP A 47 9.47 26.91 -3.04
CA ASP A 47 9.38 27.44 -1.70
C ASP A 47 10.17 26.54 -0.71
N CYS A 48 10.02 25.21 -0.79
CA CYS A 48 10.82 24.26 0.00
C CYS A 48 12.33 24.47 -0.17
N VAL A 49 12.81 24.59 -1.42
CA VAL A 49 14.23 24.80 -1.72
C VAL A 49 14.72 26.15 -1.16
N ARG A 50 13.91 27.21 -1.24
CA ARG A 50 14.24 28.53 -0.67
C ARG A 50 14.32 28.50 0.85
N GLU A 51 13.47 27.70 1.49
CA GLU A 51 13.42 27.53 2.94
C GLU A 51 14.48 26.56 3.47
N GLY A 52 15.29 25.95 2.59
CA GLY A 52 16.35 25.03 2.96
C GLY A 52 15.85 23.64 3.36
N ILE A 53 14.64 23.27 2.94
CA ILE A 53 14.15 21.89 3.08
C ILE A 53 14.97 20.99 2.16
N MET A 54 15.49 19.89 2.71
CA MET A 54 16.34 18.96 1.98
C MET A 54 15.61 18.33 0.80
N THR A 55 16.28 18.28 -0.34
CA THR A 55 15.91 17.37 -1.44
C THR A 55 16.19 15.92 -1.04
N LYS A 56 15.60 14.95 -1.74
CA LYS A 56 15.89 13.51 -1.53
C LYS A 56 17.38 13.22 -1.60
N LYS A 57 18.07 13.82 -2.57
CA LYS A 57 19.52 13.64 -2.74
C LYS A 57 20.33 14.20 -1.57
N GLU A 58 19.94 15.36 -1.04
CA GLU A 58 20.59 15.95 0.13
C GLU A 58 20.30 15.15 1.40
N LEU A 59 19.06 14.68 1.55
CA LEU A 59 18.68 13.80 2.65
C LEU A 59 19.46 12.47 2.60
N GLU A 60 19.59 11.83 1.44
CA GLU A 60 20.40 10.62 1.27
C GLU A 60 21.84 10.83 1.74
N LYS A 61 22.47 11.95 1.35
CA LYS A 61 23.82 12.28 1.80
C LYS A 61 23.87 12.49 3.32
N PHE A 62 22.92 13.27 3.86
CA PHE A 62 22.83 13.52 5.29
C PHE A 62 22.64 12.24 6.10
N MET A 63 21.73 11.35 5.67
CA MET A 63 21.47 10.08 6.35
C MET A 63 22.69 9.16 6.35
N LYS A 64 23.47 9.14 5.26
CA LYS A 64 24.73 8.38 5.20
C LYS A 64 25.78 8.95 6.15
N GLU A 65 25.96 10.27 6.16
CA GLU A 65 26.92 10.94 7.05
C GLU A 65 26.57 10.77 8.54
N GLN A 66 25.28 10.71 8.87
CA GLN A 66 24.79 10.54 10.24
C GLN A 66 24.59 9.06 10.64
N GLY A 67 24.80 8.11 9.73
CA GLY A 67 24.57 6.68 10.00
C GLY A 67 23.11 6.29 10.25
N ILE A 68 22.16 7.10 9.77
CA ILE A 68 20.70 6.86 9.89
C ILE A 68 20.24 5.85 8.84
N TRP A 69 20.76 6.00 7.62
CA TRP A 69 20.56 5.09 6.49
C TRP A 69 21.92 4.89 5.81
N ASP A 70 22.59 3.81 6.17
CA ASP A 70 23.92 3.48 5.67
C ASP A 70 23.86 2.61 4.40
N ASP A 71 25.03 2.32 3.83
CA ASP A 71 25.14 1.43 2.67
C ASP A 71 24.68 0.00 2.98
N GLY A 72 24.57 -0.38 4.25
CA GLY A 72 24.08 -1.69 4.69
C GLY A 72 22.61 -1.91 4.34
N LYS A 73 21.75 -0.91 4.57
CA LYS A 73 20.32 -1.00 4.24
C LYS A 73 20.04 -1.04 2.73
N ASP A 74 20.78 -0.27 1.94
CA ASP A 74 20.67 -0.31 0.48
C ASP A 74 21.08 -1.71 -0.04
N GLU A 75 22.10 -2.32 0.55
CA GLU A 75 22.56 -3.67 0.18
C GLU A 75 21.60 -4.76 0.68
N GLU A 76 20.99 -4.58 1.86
CA GLU A 76 19.94 -5.45 2.38
C GLU A 76 18.72 -5.48 1.46
N GLN A 77 18.27 -4.32 0.98
CA GLN A 77 17.18 -4.23 0.01
C GLN A 77 17.50 -5.02 -1.27
N LYS A 78 18.70 -4.85 -1.83
CA LYS A 78 19.14 -5.59 -3.03
C LYS A 78 19.19 -7.09 -2.77
N LYS A 79 19.70 -7.50 -1.60
CA LYS A 79 19.80 -8.89 -1.19
C LYS A 79 18.42 -9.55 -1.10
N ILE A 80 17.45 -8.90 -0.44
CA ILE A 80 16.08 -9.41 -0.33
C ILE A 80 15.44 -9.55 -1.73
N VAL A 81 15.61 -8.57 -2.62
CA VAL A 81 15.11 -8.66 -4.00
C VAL A 81 15.72 -9.85 -4.74
N GLN A 82 17.03 -10.08 -4.58
CA GLN A 82 17.72 -11.21 -5.18
C GLN A 82 17.26 -12.55 -4.59
N GLU A 83 17.04 -12.62 -3.28
CA GLU A 83 16.49 -13.79 -2.58
C GLU A 83 15.09 -14.14 -3.09
N ILE A 84 14.21 -13.15 -3.23
CA ILE A 84 12.86 -13.35 -3.81
C ILE A 84 12.97 -13.90 -5.24
N SER A 85 13.85 -13.33 -6.07
CA SER A 85 14.05 -13.83 -7.45
C SER A 85 14.57 -15.26 -7.49
N ASN A 86 15.44 -15.64 -6.54
CA ASN A 86 15.97 -16.99 -6.44
C ASN A 86 14.89 -17.98 -5.97
N LEU A 87 14.08 -17.60 -4.98
CA LEU A 87 12.94 -18.40 -4.51
C LEU A 87 11.91 -18.58 -5.62
N GLU A 88 11.61 -17.53 -6.40
CA GLU A 88 10.71 -17.61 -7.55
C GLU A 88 11.22 -18.65 -8.57
N LYS A 89 12.52 -18.62 -8.90
CA LYS A 89 13.12 -19.62 -9.80
C LYS A 89 12.99 -21.04 -9.24
N GLN A 90 13.22 -21.22 -7.94
CA GLN A 90 13.07 -22.52 -7.26
C GLN A 90 11.61 -23.00 -7.32
N LEU A 91 10.64 -22.10 -7.14
CA LEU A 91 9.22 -22.40 -7.19
C LEU A 91 8.77 -22.88 -8.58
N TYR A 92 9.31 -22.28 -9.66
CA TYR A 92 8.96 -22.66 -11.04
C TYR A 92 9.72 -23.87 -11.58
N ILE A 93 11.02 -23.98 -11.26
CA ILE A 93 11.92 -24.97 -11.89
C ILE A 93 12.10 -26.21 -10.99
N GLY A 94 11.76 -26.09 -9.70
CA GLY A 94 12.09 -27.09 -8.69
C GLY A 94 13.58 -27.10 -8.35
N ASN A 95 13.97 -28.00 -7.44
CA ASN A 95 15.39 -28.21 -7.14
C ASN A 95 16.10 -28.85 -8.35
N SER A 96 17.35 -28.46 -8.60
CA SER A 96 18.20 -28.71 -9.78
C SER A 96 18.44 -30.19 -10.18
N LYS A 97 17.69 -31.16 -9.63
CA LYS A 97 17.79 -32.60 -9.86
C LYS A 97 16.60 -33.18 -10.64
N GLY A 98 15.94 -32.38 -11.49
CA GLY A 98 15.03 -32.88 -12.53
C GLY A 98 13.73 -33.55 -12.05
N GLY A 99 13.38 -33.40 -10.77
CA GLY A 99 12.12 -33.90 -10.19
C GLY A 99 11.05 -32.82 -10.10
N LYS A 100 9.78 -33.20 -10.20
CA LYS A 100 8.63 -32.30 -9.95
C LYS A 100 8.65 -31.85 -8.49
N LEU A 101 8.59 -30.54 -8.25
CA LEU A 101 8.55 -29.95 -6.90
C LEU A 101 7.35 -30.52 -6.11
N ARG A 102 7.59 -30.97 -4.88
CA ARG A 102 6.51 -31.46 -4.00
C ARG A 102 5.66 -30.29 -3.52
N ALA A 103 4.37 -30.53 -3.27
CA ALA A 103 3.45 -29.48 -2.82
C ALA A 103 3.92 -28.80 -1.53
N GLU A 104 4.37 -29.57 -0.54
CA GLU A 104 4.88 -29.01 0.73
C GLU A 104 6.21 -28.27 0.57
N GLU A 105 7.14 -28.77 -0.26
CA GLU A 105 8.38 -28.04 -0.55
C GLU A 105 8.07 -26.69 -1.22
N GLY A 106 7.12 -26.66 -2.14
CA GLY A 106 6.68 -25.42 -2.76
C GLY A 106 5.91 -24.50 -1.81
N LYS A 107 5.15 -25.05 -0.85
CA LYS A 107 4.51 -24.28 0.23
C LYS A 107 5.56 -23.54 1.05
N GLU A 108 6.62 -24.22 1.47
CA GLU A 108 7.73 -23.61 2.22
C GLU A 108 8.42 -22.49 1.42
N ILE A 109 8.72 -22.72 0.14
CA ILE A 109 9.30 -21.69 -0.75
C ILE A 109 8.37 -20.48 -0.86
N ALA A 110 7.08 -20.70 -1.12
CA ALA A 110 6.09 -19.63 -1.27
C ALA A 110 5.89 -18.84 0.04
N VAL A 111 5.87 -19.51 1.20
CA VAL A 111 5.81 -18.85 2.50
C VAL A 111 7.07 -18.01 2.75
N ASN A 112 8.26 -18.53 2.45
CA ASN A 112 9.51 -17.77 2.56
C ASN A 112 9.51 -16.54 1.64
N MET A 113 8.96 -16.63 0.43
CA MET A 113 8.78 -15.47 -0.46
C MET A 113 7.90 -14.40 0.18
N ARG A 114 6.79 -14.79 0.84
CA ARG A 114 5.92 -13.83 1.57
C ARG A 114 6.66 -13.12 2.70
N ILE A 115 7.47 -13.87 3.47
CA ILE A 115 8.29 -13.31 4.56
C ILE A 115 9.25 -12.26 3.98
N LYS A 116 9.99 -12.62 2.92
CA LYS A 116 10.91 -11.70 2.24
C LYS A 116 10.24 -10.48 1.63
N ARG A 117 9.01 -10.62 1.11
CA ARG A 117 8.17 -9.48 0.68
C ARG A 117 7.76 -8.60 1.85
N GLY A 118 7.49 -9.18 3.02
CA GLY A 118 7.28 -8.45 4.27
C GLY A 118 8.49 -7.60 4.65
N GLU A 119 9.66 -8.23 4.79
CA GLU A 119 10.93 -7.55 5.10
C GLU A 119 11.23 -6.40 4.12
N LEU A 120 11.04 -6.65 2.81
CA LEU A 120 11.22 -5.62 1.78
C LEU A 120 10.25 -4.44 1.95
N ARG A 121 8.99 -4.70 2.30
CA ARG A 121 7.99 -3.66 2.53
C ARG A 121 8.32 -2.84 3.76
N ASP A 122 8.80 -3.46 4.82
CA ASP A 122 9.19 -2.76 6.04
C ASP A 122 10.35 -1.80 5.78
N LEU A 123 11.37 -2.23 5.04
CA LEU A 123 12.48 -1.35 4.61
C LEU A 123 12.00 -0.19 3.74
N ILE A 124 11.11 -0.46 2.77
CA ILE A 124 10.53 0.60 1.92
C ILE A 124 9.73 1.59 2.77
N ALA A 125 8.94 1.10 3.73
CA ALA A 125 8.14 1.94 4.62
C ALA A 125 9.02 2.84 5.50
N GLU A 126 10.10 2.28 6.06
CA GLU A 126 11.08 3.06 6.83
C GLU A 126 11.70 4.17 5.97
N LYS A 127 12.17 3.84 4.75
CA LYS A 127 12.73 4.82 3.81
C LYS A 127 11.72 5.91 3.45
N MET A 128 10.48 5.52 3.15
CA MET A 128 9.40 6.48 2.85
C MET A 128 9.11 7.41 4.04
N SER A 129 9.15 6.90 5.27
CA SER A 129 8.96 7.72 6.48
C SER A 129 10.06 8.77 6.64
N LEU A 130 11.31 8.43 6.30
CA LEU A 130 12.42 9.37 6.34
C LEU A 130 12.29 10.44 5.24
N GLU A 131 11.87 10.03 4.04
CA GLU A 131 11.72 10.91 2.88
C GLU A 131 10.46 11.79 2.89
N GLN A 132 9.54 11.59 3.84
CA GLN A 132 8.23 12.26 3.86
C GLN A 132 8.32 13.79 3.84
N ASN A 133 9.37 14.36 4.44
CA ASN A 133 9.58 15.80 4.57
C ASN A 133 10.56 16.38 3.54
N THR A 134 10.94 15.59 2.53
CA THR A 134 11.77 16.11 1.43
C THR A 134 10.97 17.10 0.57
N ALA A 135 11.68 18.02 -0.07
CA ALA A 135 11.06 18.96 -1.01
C ALA A 135 10.22 18.23 -2.08
N GLU A 136 10.64 17.04 -2.51
CA GLU A 136 9.97 16.24 -3.53
C GLU A 136 8.64 15.73 -3.00
N SER A 137 8.65 15.14 -1.80
CA SER A 137 7.46 14.60 -1.15
C SER A 137 6.44 15.70 -0.85
N ILE A 138 6.88 16.86 -0.35
CA ILE A 138 5.98 18.00 -0.09
C ILE A 138 5.37 18.52 -1.40
N SER A 139 6.18 18.65 -2.46
CA SER A 139 5.70 19.05 -3.78
C SER A 139 4.68 18.07 -4.38
N ASP A 140 4.94 16.76 -4.28
CA ASP A 140 4.03 15.73 -4.76
C ASP A 140 2.72 15.70 -3.97
N ASN A 141 2.77 15.92 -2.65
CA ASN A 141 1.59 16.07 -1.81
C ASN A 141 0.77 17.31 -2.20
N ALA A 142 1.41 18.47 -2.35
CA ALA A 142 0.73 19.70 -2.78
C ALA A 142 0.05 19.54 -4.16
N ARG A 143 0.70 18.83 -5.08
CA ARG A 143 0.10 18.46 -6.37
C ARG A 143 -1.13 17.59 -6.15
N PHE A 144 -1.02 16.54 -5.35
CA PHE A 144 -2.11 15.58 -5.13
C PHE A 144 -3.29 16.21 -4.41
N ASP A 145 -3.06 17.03 -3.40
CA ASP A 145 -4.09 17.77 -2.66
C ASP A 145 -4.89 18.69 -3.60
N PHE A 146 -4.21 19.37 -4.52
CA PHE A 146 -4.87 20.17 -5.54
C PHE A 146 -5.80 19.32 -6.43
N LEU A 147 -5.37 18.10 -6.78
CA LEU A 147 -6.22 17.19 -7.55
C LEU A 147 -7.44 16.79 -6.73
N VAL A 148 -7.29 16.38 -5.47
CA VAL A 148 -8.43 15.99 -4.62
C VAL A 148 -9.43 17.14 -4.48
N ALA A 149 -8.95 18.35 -4.18
CA ALA A 149 -9.79 19.54 -4.06
C ALA A 149 -10.61 19.83 -5.34
N ASN A 150 -10.03 19.58 -6.53
CA ASN A 150 -10.67 19.89 -7.81
C ASN A 150 -11.41 18.72 -8.48
N CYS A 151 -11.25 17.51 -7.97
CA CYS A 151 -11.82 16.30 -8.54
C CYS A 151 -12.95 15.68 -7.69
N THR A 152 -13.29 16.28 -6.55
CA THR A 152 -14.29 15.76 -5.61
C THR A 152 -15.60 16.56 -5.67
N PHE A 153 -16.69 15.88 -5.97
CA PHE A 153 -18.03 16.46 -6.12
C PHE A 153 -19.06 15.71 -5.28
N TYR A 154 -20.12 16.40 -4.86
CA TYR A 154 -21.34 15.76 -4.39
C TYR A 154 -22.13 15.16 -5.58
N GLU A 155 -23.08 14.26 -5.30
CA GLU A 155 -23.91 13.64 -6.35
C GLU A 155 -24.72 14.65 -7.18
N ASN A 156 -25.07 15.81 -6.60
CA ASN A 156 -25.74 16.91 -7.30
C ASN A 156 -24.80 17.69 -8.26
N GLY A 157 -23.52 17.32 -8.35
CA GLY A 157 -22.53 17.94 -9.22
C GLY A 157 -21.80 19.15 -8.63
N ASN A 158 -22.17 19.60 -7.43
CA ASN A 158 -21.47 20.68 -6.74
C ASN A 158 -20.10 20.20 -6.23
N LYS A 159 -19.12 21.11 -6.20
CA LYS A 159 -17.82 20.82 -5.58
C LYS A 159 -17.97 20.57 -4.09
N VAL A 160 -17.21 19.61 -3.56
CA VAL A 160 -17.07 19.43 -2.11
C VAL A 160 -16.20 20.52 -1.51
N TYR A 161 -15.15 20.91 -2.22
CA TYR A 161 -14.18 21.90 -1.79
C TYR A 161 -14.19 23.10 -2.74
N ASN A 162 -14.31 24.30 -2.20
CA ASN A 162 -14.27 25.54 -2.96
C ASN A 162 -12.83 26.00 -3.24
N SER A 163 -11.88 25.56 -2.41
CA SER A 163 -10.47 25.89 -2.53
C SER A 163 -9.58 24.74 -2.07
N LEU A 164 -8.28 24.82 -2.41
CA LEU A 164 -7.26 23.91 -1.88
C LEU A 164 -7.15 24.01 -0.35
N GLU A 165 -7.25 25.22 0.21
CA GLU A 165 -7.14 25.44 1.65
C GLU A 165 -8.32 24.81 2.40
N GLU A 166 -9.54 24.89 1.85
CA GLU A 166 -10.70 24.19 2.44
C GLU A 166 -10.51 22.67 2.46
N TYR A 167 -9.88 22.10 1.43
CA TYR A 167 -9.54 20.67 1.45
C TYR A 167 -8.50 20.36 2.53
N LYS A 168 -7.42 21.15 2.64
CA LYS A 168 -6.38 20.91 3.64
C LYS A 168 -6.91 20.93 5.08
N GLU A 169 -7.82 21.86 5.39
CA GLU A 169 -8.49 21.93 6.70
C GLU A 169 -9.39 20.72 7.00
N LYS A 170 -9.76 19.95 5.98
CA LYS A 170 -10.72 18.84 6.03
C LYS A 170 -10.11 17.52 5.57
N ALA A 171 -8.81 17.47 5.31
CA ALA A 171 -8.16 16.34 4.64
C ALA A 171 -8.16 15.08 5.51
N ASP A 172 -8.18 15.26 6.82
CA ASP A 172 -8.17 14.22 7.85
C ASP A 172 -9.56 13.67 8.20
N ASN A 173 -10.64 14.28 7.70
CA ASN A 173 -11.98 13.75 7.91
C ASN A 173 -12.33 12.61 6.95
N ASP A 174 -13.41 11.88 7.24
CA ASP A 174 -13.83 10.71 6.46
C ASP A 174 -14.04 11.02 4.97
N ILE A 175 -14.59 12.21 4.64
CA ILE A 175 -14.79 12.64 3.24
C ILE A 175 -13.43 12.87 2.56
N GLY A 176 -12.54 13.61 3.20
CA GLY A 176 -11.19 13.92 2.72
C GLY A 176 -10.40 12.65 2.44
N PHE A 177 -10.33 11.77 3.43
CA PHE A 177 -9.65 10.48 3.33
C PHE A 177 -10.21 9.60 2.20
N MET A 178 -11.54 9.43 2.13
CA MET A 178 -12.18 8.58 1.13
C MET A 178 -12.05 9.15 -0.28
N ALA A 179 -12.13 10.48 -0.44
CA ALA A 179 -11.92 11.15 -1.71
C ALA A 179 -10.47 10.97 -2.20
N ALA A 180 -9.49 11.22 -1.33
CA ALA A 180 -8.07 11.05 -1.61
C ALA A 180 -7.75 9.60 -2.01
N SER A 181 -8.17 8.62 -1.20
CA SER A 181 -7.94 7.20 -1.46
C SER A 181 -8.59 6.72 -2.76
N THR A 182 -9.80 7.20 -3.05
CA THR A 182 -10.50 6.88 -4.31
C THR A 182 -9.75 7.47 -5.50
N LEU A 183 -9.33 8.74 -5.44
CA LEU A 183 -8.59 9.37 -6.53
C LEU A 183 -7.21 8.71 -6.74
N ALA A 184 -6.49 8.39 -5.67
CA ALA A 184 -5.23 7.66 -5.72
C ALA A 184 -5.41 6.31 -6.44
N SER A 185 -6.46 5.56 -6.11
CA SER A 185 -6.77 4.28 -6.77
C SER A 185 -7.03 4.44 -8.28
N MET A 186 -7.61 5.57 -8.70
CA MET A 186 -7.89 5.86 -10.12
C MET A 186 -6.62 6.28 -10.88
N LEU A 187 -5.69 6.98 -10.23
CA LEU A 187 -4.49 7.52 -10.86
C LEU A 187 -3.34 6.52 -10.89
N TYR A 188 -3.09 5.85 -9.77
CA TYR A 188 -1.88 5.06 -9.57
C TYR A 188 -2.04 3.58 -9.91
N SER A 189 -3.20 3.19 -10.47
CA SER A 189 -3.50 1.80 -10.86
C SER A 189 -3.10 0.82 -9.77
N VAL A 190 -3.47 1.11 -8.51
CA VAL A 190 -3.27 0.18 -7.39
C VAL A 190 -4.06 -1.07 -7.72
N ASP A 191 -3.35 -2.07 -8.24
CA ASP A 191 -3.94 -3.35 -8.63
C ASP A 191 -4.37 -4.03 -7.34
N LYS A 192 -5.69 -4.00 -7.07
CA LYS A 192 -6.27 -4.60 -5.86
C LYS A 192 -5.95 -6.10 -5.76
N ASP A 193 -5.67 -6.73 -6.90
CA ASP A 193 -5.31 -8.13 -6.99
C ASP A 193 -3.79 -8.34 -7.12
N PHE A 194 -2.98 -7.31 -6.86
CA PHE A 194 -1.52 -7.39 -6.94
C PHE A 194 -0.99 -8.57 -6.12
N GLU A 195 -1.40 -8.66 -4.86
CA GLU A 195 -1.02 -9.76 -3.96
C GLU A 195 -1.41 -11.09 -4.57
N ALA A 196 -2.67 -11.26 -5.01
CA ALA A 196 -3.14 -12.52 -5.60
C ALA A 196 -2.39 -12.91 -6.90
N LYS A 197 -1.77 -11.94 -7.58
CA LYS A 197 -1.01 -12.17 -8.82
C LYS A 197 0.45 -12.57 -8.58
N LEU A 198 0.97 -12.41 -7.36
CA LEU A 198 2.33 -12.80 -7.00
C LEU A 198 2.53 -14.33 -7.17
N PRO A 199 3.69 -14.79 -7.67
CA PRO A 199 3.97 -16.22 -7.90
C PRO A 199 3.68 -17.11 -6.69
N GLU A 200 4.11 -16.68 -5.50
CA GLU A 200 3.90 -17.38 -4.23
C GLU A 200 2.42 -17.54 -3.91
N ASN A 201 1.61 -16.51 -4.15
CA ASN A 201 0.18 -16.53 -3.84
C ASN A 201 -0.61 -17.36 -4.86
N LYS A 202 -0.22 -17.32 -6.14
CA LYS A 202 -0.75 -18.23 -7.15
C LYS A 202 -0.47 -19.69 -6.81
N PHE A 203 0.76 -19.99 -6.40
CA PHE A 203 1.14 -21.35 -6.00
C PHE A 203 0.31 -21.82 -4.80
N LEU A 204 0.29 -21.03 -3.72
CA LEU A 204 -0.45 -21.38 -2.51
C LEU A 204 -1.94 -21.60 -2.79
N LYS A 205 -2.55 -20.75 -3.63
CA LYS A 205 -3.95 -20.89 -4.04
C LYS A 205 -4.19 -22.14 -4.89
N MET A 206 -3.27 -22.46 -5.80
CA MET A 206 -3.36 -23.66 -6.65
C MET A 206 -3.38 -24.97 -5.86
N PHE A 207 -2.74 -25.01 -4.69
CA PHE A 207 -2.71 -26.17 -3.80
C PHE A 207 -3.65 -26.06 -2.58
N ASN A 208 -4.53 -25.05 -2.54
CA ASN A 208 -5.45 -24.81 -1.42
C ASN A 208 -4.77 -24.61 -0.06
N PHE A 209 -3.54 -24.10 -0.04
CA PHE A 209 -2.84 -23.73 1.20
C PHE A 209 -3.28 -22.38 1.75
N VAL A 210 -4.11 -21.65 1.00
CA VAL A 210 -4.68 -20.37 1.42
C VAL A 210 -6.16 -20.30 1.07
N ASP A 211 -6.89 -19.49 1.83
CA ASP A 211 -8.27 -19.11 1.52
C ASP A 211 -8.36 -18.03 0.42
N ASP A 212 -9.57 -17.58 0.10
CA ASP A 212 -9.80 -16.52 -0.88
C ASP A 212 -9.24 -15.16 -0.46
N ASN A 213 -9.01 -14.95 0.83
CA ASN A 213 -8.37 -13.75 1.39
C ASN A 213 -6.84 -13.90 1.46
N LEU A 214 -6.28 -14.98 0.89
CA LEU A 214 -4.85 -15.32 0.91
C LEU A 214 -4.30 -15.70 2.31
N SER A 215 -5.16 -15.93 3.30
CA SER A 215 -4.80 -16.40 4.64
C SER A 215 -4.37 -17.86 4.58
N LEU A 216 -3.30 -18.25 5.27
CA LEU A 216 -2.86 -19.65 5.31
C LEU A 216 -3.92 -20.52 6.00
N VAL A 217 -4.14 -21.73 5.48
CA VAL A 217 -5.06 -22.70 6.06
C VAL A 217 -4.41 -24.07 6.28
N ASN A 218 -4.91 -24.82 7.26
CA ASN A 218 -4.57 -26.22 7.47
C ASN A 218 -5.40 -27.15 6.55
N ASP A 219 -5.18 -28.46 6.65
CA ASP A 219 -5.89 -29.47 5.85
C ASP A 219 -7.41 -29.52 6.09
N LYS A 220 -7.88 -28.92 7.19
CA LYS A 220 -9.30 -28.76 7.53
C LYS A 220 -9.89 -27.45 7.00
N GLY A 221 -9.09 -26.62 6.34
CA GLY A 221 -9.48 -25.29 5.84
C GLY A 221 -9.53 -24.20 6.92
N GLU A 222 -8.97 -24.46 8.10
CA GLU A 222 -8.96 -23.49 9.21
C GLU A 222 -7.75 -22.57 9.10
N THR A 223 -7.93 -21.28 9.38
CA THR A 223 -6.86 -20.29 9.32
C THR A 223 -5.75 -20.59 10.32
N VAL A 224 -4.50 -20.54 9.86
CA VAL A 224 -3.32 -20.78 10.67
C VAL A 224 -2.24 -19.72 10.46
N ASP A 225 -1.33 -19.61 11.42
CA ASP A 225 -0.11 -18.80 11.28
C ASP A 225 0.99 -19.53 10.47
N LEU A 226 2.18 -18.92 10.40
CA LEU A 226 3.35 -19.46 9.68
C LEU A 226 3.85 -20.80 10.26
N GLU A 227 3.54 -21.12 11.51
CA GLU A 227 3.91 -22.36 12.20
C GLU A 227 2.79 -23.40 12.17
N GLY A 228 1.63 -23.08 11.56
CA GLY A 228 0.46 -23.96 11.51
C GLY A 228 -0.44 -23.90 12.75
N ARG A 229 -0.24 -22.93 13.65
CA ARG A 229 -1.10 -22.73 14.82
C ARG A 229 -2.40 -22.04 14.41
N ARG A 230 -3.54 -22.51 14.91
CA ARG A 230 -4.86 -21.96 14.57
C ARG A 230 -5.02 -20.53 15.09
N ILE A 231 -5.58 -19.67 14.25
CA ILE A 231 -5.89 -18.27 14.57
C ILE A 231 -7.32 -17.89 14.15
N ASP A 232 -7.93 -16.95 14.87
CA ASP A 232 -9.21 -16.35 14.49
C ASP A 232 -9.05 -15.29 13.39
N LYS A 233 -10.18 -14.76 12.90
CA LYS A 233 -10.22 -13.70 11.87
C LYS A 233 -9.50 -12.40 12.23
N ASN A 234 -9.20 -12.18 13.51
CA ASN A 234 -8.47 -11.01 13.99
C ASN A 234 -7.00 -11.36 14.31
N GLY A 235 -6.56 -12.60 14.06
CA GLY A 235 -5.20 -13.07 14.30
C GLY A 235 -4.93 -13.58 15.72
N TYR A 236 -5.96 -13.76 16.57
CA TYR A 236 -5.76 -14.33 17.91
C TYR A 236 -5.62 -15.84 17.88
N TYR A 237 -4.70 -16.40 18.65
CA TYR A 237 -4.57 -17.85 18.79
C TYR A 237 -5.82 -18.48 19.37
N ILE A 238 -6.20 -19.64 18.84
CA ILE A 238 -7.34 -20.41 19.31
C ILE A 238 -6.96 -21.86 19.58
N ASN A 239 -7.55 -22.44 20.63
CA ASN A 239 -7.41 -23.86 20.94
C ASN A 239 -8.34 -24.73 20.07
N ASP A 240 -8.33 -26.05 20.31
CA ASP A 240 -9.17 -27.02 19.60
C ASP A 240 -10.67 -26.70 19.65
N GLU A 241 -11.15 -26.13 20.75
CA GLU A 241 -12.54 -25.71 20.96
C GLU A 241 -12.89 -24.36 20.31
N GLY A 242 -11.93 -23.69 19.66
CA GLY A 242 -12.12 -22.37 19.06
C GLY A 242 -12.13 -21.22 20.07
N LYS A 243 -11.68 -21.46 21.30
CA LYS A 243 -11.54 -20.42 22.34
C LYS A 243 -10.18 -19.76 22.23
N ARG A 244 -10.15 -18.44 22.46
CA ARG A 244 -8.93 -17.64 22.48
C ARG A 244 -7.97 -18.14 23.56
N VAL A 245 -6.70 -18.19 23.22
CA VAL A 245 -5.61 -18.51 24.13
C VAL A 245 -4.48 -17.50 23.95
N ASP A 246 -3.74 -17.24 25.02
CA ASP A 246 -2.51 -16.44 24.94
C ASP A 246 -1.36 -17.31 24.43
N LYS A 247 -0.37 -16.67 23.82
CA LYS A 247 0.87 -17.33 23.40
C LYS A 247 1.75 -17.54 24.63
N ASP A 248 2.03 -18.79 24.98
CA ASP A 248 3.06 -19.13 25.97
C ASP A 248 4.46 -18.65 25.53
#